data_AF-A0A0D2LJQ7-F1
#
_entry.id   AF-A0A0D2LJQ7-F1
#
_cell.length_a   1.000
_cell.length_b   1.000
_cell.length_c   1.000
_cell.angle_alpha   90.00
_cell.angle_beta   90.00
_cell.angle_gamma   90.00
#
_symmetry.space_group_name_H-M   'P 1'
#
loop_
_entity.id
_entity.type
_entity.pdbx_description
1 polymer ?
#
loop_
_entity_poly.entity_id
_entity_poly.type
_entity_poly.pdbx_seq_one_letter_code
_entity_poly.pdbx_strand_id
1 'polypeptide(L)'
;MASLGEAGVAYGSPASADAPPMVVYRPFDCWAANSDWSVQLPRDEAPTCIAAGRSFVAVATSAQLLRIYSPSGRQLAALSLPGPAVALAAAGHALLAAHQAASPCWEAPEAGSQRLAYLLLDVARHAQLASGPLPLARGAPLAWLGFSEEGLPAAADGAGVVRLRTAEWGGAWVPVFDARLARSEGGSEVFWPVSISCRELTCVVTSQAAPHPPVQPRPVLSVRPLQVPLAAAEGAPSDLEDEALRLGLRAAHIRAAAAEADVYQLQPGISAGAAAAPGL
;
A
#
# COMPACT_ATOMS: atom_id res chain seq x y z
N MET A 1 -9.45 13.61 -1.72
CA MET A 1 -8.75 12.31 -1.86
C MET A 1 -9.78 11.19 -1.87
N ALA A 2 -9.46 10.07 -2.50
CA ALA A 2 -10.32 8.90 -2.53
C ALA A 2 -9.50 7.60 -2.50
N SER A 3 -10.08 6.52 -1.98
CA SER A 3 -9.54 5.17 -2.05
C SER A 3 -10.67 4.19 -2.32
N LEU A 4 -10.47 3.34 -3.33
CA LEU A 4 -11.37 2.24 -3.65
C LEU A 4 -10.83 0.97 -2.98
N GLY A 5 -11.59 0.43 -2.03
CA GLY A 5 -11.26 -0.82 -1.35
C GLY A 5 -12.12 -1.98 -1.85
N GLU A 6 -11.92 -3.17 -1.26
CA GLU A 6 -12.69 -4.37 -1.60
C GLU A 6 -14.16 -4.30 -1.16
N ALA A 7 -14.45 -3.56 -0.09
CA ALA A 7 -15.78 -3.52 0.53
C ALA A 7 -16.51 -2.18 0.35
N GLY A 8 -15.87 -1.18 -0.27
CA GLY A 8 -16.43 0.15 -0.41
C GLY A 8 -15.43 1.19 -0.89
N VAL A 9 -15.90 2.44 -0.96
CA VAL A 9 -15.10 3.60 -1.35
C VAL A 9 -15.03 4.60 -0.20
N ALA A 10 -13.82 5.09 0.08
CA ALA A 10 -13.57 6.10 1.07
C ALA A 10 -13.16 7.42 0.40
N TYR A 11 -13.64 8.54 0.94
CA TYR A 11 -13.31 9.89 0.52
C TYR A 11 -12.81 10.70 1.72
N GLY A 12 -11.85 11.58 1.47
CA GLY A 12 -11.36 12.54 2.46
C GLY A 12 -11.22 13.92 1.84
N SER A 13 -11.72 14.95 2.52
CA SER A 13 -11.59 16.35 2.11
C SER A 13 -11.00 17.19 3.24
N PRO A 14 -10.04 18.09 2.93
CA PRO A 14 -9.60 19.10 3.88
C PRO A 14 -10.72 20.10 4.16
N ALA A 15 -10.52 20.96 5.16
CA ALA A 15 -11.40 22.08 5.42
C ALA A 15 -11.46 23.02 4.19
N SER A 16 -12.64 23.56 3.94
CA SER A 16 -12.87 24.66 3.00
C SER A 16 -13.54 25.83 3.72
N ALA A 17 -13.80 26.94 3.02
CA ALA A 17 -14.52 28.08 3.60
C ALA A 17 -15.91 27.69 4.12
N ASP A 18 -16.56 26.71 3.48
CA ASP A 18 -17.96 26.36 3.72
C ASP A 18 -18.13 25.01 4.44
N ALA A 19 -17.06 24.22 4.60
CA ALA A 19 -17.14 22.87 5.17
C ALA A 19 -15.92 22.52 6.03
N PRO A 20 -16.13 21.81 7.16
CA PRO A 20 -15.02 21.29 7.96
C PRO A 20 -14.29 20.14 7.23
N PRO A 21 -13.12 19.69 7.75
CA PRO A 21 -12.46 18.50 7.19
C PRO A 21 -13.32 17.27 7.46
N MET A 22 -13.56 16.46 6.42
CA MET A 22 -14.51 15.34 6.46
C MET A 22 -13.89 14.06 5.89
N VAL A 23 -14.34 12.94 6.44
CA VAL A 23 -14.13 11.60 5.89
C VAL A 23 -15.49 10.97 5.64
N VAL A 24 -15.66 10.37 4.47
CA VAL A 24 -16.91 9.70 4.06
C VAL A 24 -16.57 8.29 3.58
N TYR A 25 -17.37 7.30 3.96
CA TYR A 25 -17.25 5.94 3.44
C TYR A 25 -18.59 5.45 2.93
N ARG A 26 -18.55 4.77 1.79
CA ARG A 26 -19.72 4.15 1.15
C ARG A 26 -19.42 2.67 0.90
N PRO A 27 -20.03 1.75 1.67
CA PRO A 27 -19.88 0.32 1.41
C PRO A 27 -20.58 -0.08 0.08
N PHE A 28 -20.04 -1.08 -0.62
CA PHE A 28 -20.70 -1.59 -1.84
C PHE A 28 -21.92 -2.45 -1.50
N ASP A 29 -21.75 -3.35 -0.53
CA ASP A 29 -22.79 -4.27 -0.08
C ASP A 29 -23.17 -3.95 1.36
N CYS A 30 -24.43 -3.58 1.56
CA CYS A 30 -24.98 -3.41 2.89
C CYS A 30 -26.42 -3.93 2.96
N TRP A 31 -26.71 -4.70 4.02
CA TRP A 31 -28.04 -5.25 4.27
C TRP A 31 -29.01 -4.21 4.85
N ALA A 32 -28.48 -3.10 5.37
CA ALA A 32 -29.25 -2.01 5.96
C ALA A 32 -29.28 -0.78 5.04
N ALA A 33 -30.44 -0.13 4.93
CA ALA A 33 -30.54 1.16 4.27
C ALA A 33 -29.67 2.21 5.00
N ASN A 34 -29.00 3.09 4.23
CA ASN A 34 -28.14 4.19 4.73
C ASN A 34 -26.89 3.73 5.50
N SER A 35 -26.17 2.75 4.98
CA SER A 35 -24.90 2.28 5.60
C SER A 35 -23.69 3.17 5.30
N ASP A 36 -23.88 4.21 4.48
CA ASP A 36 -22.91 5.28 4.31
C ASP A 36 -22.72 6.02 5.64
N TRP A 37 -21.47 6.34 5.97
CA TRP A 37 -21.17 7.17 7.13
C TRP A 37 -20.22 8.29 6.77
N SER A 38 -20.29 9.36 7.55
CA SER A 38 -19.37 10.48 7.49
C SER A 38 -18.93 10.87 8.90
N VAL A 39 -17.69 11.33 9.02
CA VAL A 39 -17.14 11.85 10.26
C VAL A 39 -16.42 13.16 9.98
N GLN A 40 -16.63 14.11 10.88
CA GLN A 40 -15.92 15.38 10.88
C GLN A 40 -14.62 15.21 11.68
N LEU A 41 -13.49 15.56 11.07
CA LEU A 41 -12.21 15.62 11.77
C LEU A 41 -12.13 16.91 12.61
N PRO A 42 -11.26 16.96 13.64
CA PRO A 42 -10.97 18.21 14.34
C PRO A 42 -10.59 19.34 13.37
N ARG A 43 -10.97 20.58 13.70
CA ARG A 43 -10.85 21.72 12.77
C ARG A 43 -9.43 21.94 12.24
N ASP A 44 -8.42 21.67 13.09
CA ASP A 44 -7.01 21.85 12.76
C ASP A 44 -6.33 20.56 12.25
N GLU A 45 -7.13 19.54 11.92
CA GLU A 45 -6.66 18.24 11.49
C GLU A 45 -7.17 17.92 10.07
N ALA A 46 -6.33 18.20 9.08
CA ALA A 46 -6.64 17.90 7.69
C ALA A 46 -6.26 16.44 7.36
N PRO A 47 -7.09 15.68 6.62
CA PRO A 47 -6.69 14.39 6.11
C PRO A 47 -5.62 14.59 5.03
N THR A 48 -4.57 13.77 5.05
CA THR A 48 -3.43 13.82 4.10
C THR A 48 -3.31 12.56 3.25
N CYS A 49 -3.73 11.41 3.75
CA CYS A 49 -3.81 10.16 2.99
C CYS A 49 -5.03 9.35 3.45
N ILE A 50 -5.59 8.51 2.56
CA ILE A 50 -6.71 7.63 2.87
C ILE A 50 -6.53 6.27 2.21
N ALA A 51 -6.91 5.19 2.90
CA ALA A 51 -6.96 3.84 2.37
C ALA A 51 -8.18 3.08 2.89
N ALA A 52 -8.86 2.35 2.01
CA ALA A 52 -9.98 1.48 2.36
C ALA A 52 -9.57 0.01 2.21
N GLY A 53 -9.56 -0.73 3.32
CA GLY A 53 -9.41 -2.18 3.31
C GLY A 53 -10.77 -2.88 3.30
N ARG A 54 -10.77 -4.21 3.37
CA ARG A 54 -12.01 -5.02 3.50
C ARG A 54 -12.74 -4.75 4.83
N SER A 55 -11.97 -4.51 5.89
CA SER A 55 -12.48 -4.46 7.26
C SER A 55 -12.27 -3.12 7.95
N PHE A 56 -11.77 -2.11 7.24
CA PHE A 56 -11.46 -0.82 7.84
C PHE A 56 -11.33 0.30 6.81
N VAL A 57 -11.40 1.53 7.30
CA VAL A 57 -10.99 2.75 6.59
C VAL A 57 -9.92 3.43 7.42
N ALA A 58 -8.77 3.72 6.82
CA ALA A 58 -7.64 4.37 7.47
C ALA A 58 -7.40 5.76 6.88
N VAL A 59 -7.13 6.73 7.76
CA VAL A 59 -6.91 8.13 7.41
C VAL A 59 -5.67 8.61 8.15
N ALA A 60 -4.65 9.03 7.40
CA ALA A 60 -3.54 9.77 7.96
C ALA A 60 -3.86 11.27 7.91
N THR A 61 -3.39 12.04 8.89
CA THR A 61 -3.75 13.46 9.03
C THR A 61 -2.53 14.37 9.24
N SER A 62 -2.75 15.68 9.12
CA SER A 62 -1.76 16.74 9.33
C SER A 62 -1.22 16.77 10.77
N ALA A 63 -1.97 16.22 11.73
CA ALA A 63 -1.54 16.05 13.13
C ALA A 63 -0.62 14.83 13.34
N GLN A 64 -0.14 14.21 12.26
CA GLN A 64 0.62 12.95 12.28
C GLN A 64 -0.13 11.82 13.00
N LEU A 65 -1.46 11.82 12.88
CA LEU A 65 -2.30 10.75 13.40
C LEU A 65 -2.69 9.81 12.25
N LEU A 66 -2.73 8.52 12.57
CA LEU A 66 -3.37 7.48 11.78
C LEU A 66 -4.64 7.05 12.50
N ARG A 67 -5.78 7.49 11.96
CA ARG A 67 -7.12 7.14 12.45
C ARG A 67 -7.65 5.96 11.65
N ILE A 68 -8.12 4.93 12.35
CA ILE A 68 -8.66 3.71 11.74
C ILE A 68 -10.11 3.57 12.18
N TYR A 69 -11.01 3.36 11.23
CA TYR A 69 -12.44 3.20 11.43
C TYR A 69 -12.89 1.83 10.94
N SER A 70 -13.94 1.27 11.55
CA SER A 70 -14.63 0.09 11.03
C SER A 70 -15.43 0.46 9.78
N PRO A 71 -15.90 -0.53 9.00
CA PRO A 71 -16.78 -0.28 7.87
C PRO A 71 -18.11 0.35 8.28
N SER A 72 -18.48 0.22 9.57
CA SER A 72 -19.67 0.85 10.17
C SER A 72 -19.43 2.24 10.79
N GLY A 73 -18.24 2.82 10.62
CA GLY A 73 -17.92 4.17 11.09
C GLY A 73 -17.45 4.28 12.55
N ARG A 74 -17.25 3.16 13.25
CA ARG A 74 -16.69 3.16 14.62
C ARG A 74 -15.19 3.38 14.56
N GLN A 75 -14.65 4.37 15.29
CA GLN A 75 -13.19 4.52 15.41
C GLN A 75 -12.60 3.31 16.16
N LEU A 76 -11.71 2.58 15.49
CA LEU A 76 -11.00 1.40 15.99
C LEU A 76 -9.69 1.80 16.70
N ALA A 77 -8.96 2.75 16.12
CA ALA A 77 -7.68 3.21 16.64
C ALA A 77 -7.38 4.66 16.26
N ALA A 78 -6.55 5.32 17.07
CA ALA A 78 -5.88 6.57 16.75
C ALA A 78 -4.42 6.44 17.17
N LEU A 79 -3.53 6.30 16.20
CA LEU A 79 -2.10 6.00 16.39
C LEU A 79 -1.26 7.20 15.96
N SER A 80 -0.14 7.45 16.62
CA SER A 80 0.83 8.45 16.16
C SER A 80 1.75 7.85 15.09
N LEU A 81 1.91 8.55 13.97
CA LEU A 81 2.90 8.21 12.95
C LEU A 81 4.26 8.84 13.30
N PRO A 82 5.38 8.10 13.15
CA PRO A 82 6.71 8.63 13.47
C PRO A 82 7.12 9.85 12.62
N GLY A 83 6.49 10.04 11.47
CA GLY A 83 6.71 11.17 10.57
C GLY A 83 5.45 11.48 9.75
N PRO A 84 5.43 12.59 9.01
CA PRO A 84 4.34 12.89 8.09
C PRO A 84 4.08 11.75 7.10
N ALA A 85 2.82 11.35 6.95
CA ALA A 85 2.42 10.34 5.99
C ALA A 85 2.64 10.83 4.55
N VAL A 86 3.09 9.91 3.69
CA VAL A 86 3.27 10.15 2.25
C VAL A 86 2.22 9.40 1.44
N ALA A 87 1.93 8.14 1.80
CA ALA A 87 0.93 7.34 1.14
C ALA A 87 0.39 6.25 2.08
N LEU A 88 -0.86 5.85 1.85
CA LEU A 88 -1.47 4.68 2.47
C LEU A 88 -1.95 3.72 1.38
N ALA A 89 -1.87 2.42 1.65
CA ALA A 89 -2.48 1.37 0.84
C ALA A 89 -3.11 0.33 1.76
N ALA A 90 -4.12 -0.39 1.26
CA ALA A 90 -4.80 -1.44 2.01
C ALA A 90 -5.10 -2.65 1.11
N ALA A 91 -5.06 -3.85 1.70
CA ALA A 91 -5.48 -5.11 1.10
C ALA A 91 -6.01 -6.04 2.20
N GLY A 92 -7.24 -6.52 2.06
CA GLY A 92 -7.91 -7.32 3.09
C GLY A 92 -7.94 -6.60 4.45
N HIS A 93 -7.18 -7.14 5.42
CA HIS A 93 -7.02 -6.60 6.77
C HIS A 93 -5.69 -5.84 6.96
N ALA A 94 -4.81 -5.86 5.96
CA ALA A 94 -3.51 -5.23 6.01
C ALA A 94 -3.58 -3.75 5.62
N LEU A 95 -2.89 -2.92 6.38
CA LEU A 95 -2.66 -1.50 6.11
C LEU A 95 -1.15 -1.28 5.94
N LEU A 96 -0.76 -0.71 4.82
CA LEU A 96 0.59 -0.24 4.56
C LEU A 96 0.63 1.27 4.58
N ALA A 97 1.45 1.84 5.44
CA ALA A 97 1.67 3.28 5.54
C ALA A 97 3.13 3.61 5.20
N ALA A 98 3.35 4.48 4.23
CA ALA A 98 4.64 5.10 3.98
C ALA A 98 4.66 6.49 4.62
N HIS A 99 5.71 6.80 5.38
CA HIS A 99 5.88 8.08 6.05
C HIS A 99 7.34 8.55 5.95
N GLN A 100 7.56 9.85 6.11
CA GLN A 100 8.91 10.40 6.19
C GLN A 100 9.65 9.77 7.38
N ALA A 101 10.86 9.29 7.13
CA ALA A 101 11.73 8.77 8.17
C ALA A 101 12.36 9.92 8.95
N ALA A 102 12.66 9.68 10.24
CA ALA A 102 13.44 10.62 11.00
C ALA A 102 14.83 10.78 10.36
N SER A 103 15.24 12.02 10.12
CA SER A 103 16.62 12.30 9.68
C SER A 103 17.50 12.52 10.91
N PRO A 104 18.71 11.93 10.97
CA PRO A 104 19.65 12.26 12.02
C PRO A 104 19.95 13.77 12.00
N CYS A 105 20.04 14.37 13.19
CA CYS A 105 20.12 15.82 13.39
C CYS A 105 21.33 16.52 12.78
N TRP A 106 22.34 15.76 12.34
CA TRP A 106 23.61 16.29 11.83
C TRP A 106 23.72 16.24 10.30
N GLU A 107 22.83 15.55 9.60
CA GLU A 107 22.81 15.53 8.14
C GLU A 107 21.74 16.49 7.62
N ALA A 108 22.17 17.53 6.92
CA ALA A 108 21.26 18.29 6.08
C ALA A 108 20.69 17.34 5.01
N PRO A 109 19.36 17.25 4.84
CA PRO A 109 18.78 16.43 3.79
C PRO A 109 19.32 16.91 2.43
N GLU A 110 19.87 15.98 1.64
CA GLU A 110 20.21 16.28 0.24
C GLU A 110 18.96 16.85 -0.45
N ALA A 111 19.10 17.99 -1.11
CA ALA A 111 17.97 18.63 -1.78
C ALA A 111 17.33 17.67 -2.79
N GLY A 112 16.03 17.39 -2.61
CA GLY A 112 15.28 16.45 -3.46
C GLY A 112 15.39 14.97 -3.04
N SER A 113 16.15 14.62 -1.99
CA SER A 113 16.21 13.26 -1.47
C SER A 113 15.06 12.99 -0.50
N GLN A 114 14.29 11.93 -0.78
CA GLN A 114 13.20 11.48 0.08
C GLN A 114 13.67 10.29 0.93
N ARG A 115 13.61 10.43 2.25
CA ARG A 115 13.91 9.33 3.19
C ARG A 115 12.60 8.81 3.74
N LEU A 116 12.18 7.62 3.31
CA LEU A 116 10.92 7.02 3.74
C LEU A 116 11.12 5.80 4.62
N ALA A 117 10.18 5.61 5.52
CA ALA A 117 9.96 4.38 6.25
C ALA A 117 8.53 3.88 5.98
N TYR A 118 8.33 2.58 6.18
CA TYR A 118 7.03 1.94 6.09
C TYR A 118 6.62 1.35 7.44
N LEU A 119 5.31 1.31 7.66
CA LEU A 119 4.63 0.61 8.73
C LEU A 119 3.57 -0.31 8.11
N LEU A 120 3.63 -1.60 8.42
CA LEU A 120 2.67 -2.61 7.98
C LEU A 120 1.90 -3.12 9.19
N LEU A 121 0.59 -2.93 9.18
CA LEU A 121 -0.32 -3.30 10.25
C LEU A 121 -1.33 -4.33 9.78
N ASP A 122 -1.69 -5.25 10.67
CA ASP A 122 -2.93 -6.00 10.59
C ASP A 122 -3.97 -5.32 11.47
N VAL A 123 -4.96 -4.73 10.82
CA VAL A 123 -6.00 -3.97 11.50
C VAL A 123 -6.96 -4.86 12.25
N ALA A 124 -7.24 -6.08 11.77
CA ALA A 124 -8.15 -7.00 12.44
C ALA A 124 -7.52 -7.56 13.73
N ARG A 125 -6.22 -7.86 13.71
CA ARG A 125 -5.46 -8.36 14.86
C ARG A 125 -4.92 -7.27 15.78
N HIS A 126 -5.07 -6.00 15.41
CA HIS A 126 -4.48 -4.86 16.12
C HIS A 126 -2.95 -5.03 16.29
N ALA A 127 -2.28 -5.57 15.27
CA ALA A 127 -0.88 -5.98 15.35
C ALA A 127 -0.02 -5.27 14.31
N GLN A 128 1.22 -4.95 14.67
CA GLN A 128 2.23 -4.55 13.71
C GLN A 128 2.87 -5.79 13.11
N LEU A 129 2.77 -5.95 11.78
CA LEU A 129 3.37 -7.07 11.07
C LEU A 129 4.83 -6.79 10.71
N ALA A 130 5.13 -5.56 10.32
CA ALA A 130 6.48 -5.15 9.98
C ALA A 130 6.63 -3.62 10.00
N SER A 131 7.87 -3.17 10.12
CA SER A 131 8.25 -1.77 9.91
C SER A 131 9.71 -1.69 9.48
N GLY A 132 10.08 -0.65 8.75
CA GLY A 132 11.47 -0.44 8.39
C GLY A 132 11.66 0.67 7.36
N PRO A 133 12.88 0.85 6.84
CA PRO A 133 13.11 1.78 5.74
C PRO A 133 12.36 1.31 4.48
N LEU A 134 11.83 2.27 3.72
CA LEU A 134 11.26 2.03 2.40
C LEU A 134 12.31 2.45 1.35
N PRO A 135 13.02 1.49 0.72
CA PRO A 135 14.10 1.81 -0.20
C PRO A 135 13.53 2.36 -1.51
N LEU A 136 14.09 3.50 -1.92
CA LEU A 136 13.83 4.17 -3.19
C LEU A 136 15.16 4.33 -3.94
N ALA A 137 15.10 4.47 -5.27
CA ALA A 137 16.27 4.89 -6.04
C ALA A 137 16.75 6.28 -5.57
N ARG A 138 18.06 6.52 -5.67
CA ARG A 138 18.65 7.80 -5.22
C ARG A 138 18.03 8.97 -5.97
N GLY A 139 17.50 9.94 -5.23
CA GLY A 139 16.85 11.14 -5.78
C GLY A 139 15.48 10.89 -6.42
N ALA A 140 14.94 9.66 -6.35
CA ALA A 140 13.63 9.35 -6.87
C ALA A 140 12.57 9.45 -5.75
N PRO A 141 11.45 10.17 -5.98
CA PRO A 141 10.35 10.18 -5.04
C PRO A 141 9.56 8.86 -5.10
N LEU A 142 8.76 8.58 -4.07
CA LEU A 142 7.74 7.54 -4.13
C LEU A 142 6.69 7.91 -5.18
N ALA A 143 6.47 7.02 -6.14
CA ALA A 143 5.51 7.22 -7.24
C ALA A 143 4.21 6.39 -7.05
N TRP A 144 4.32 5.20 -6.45
CA TRP A 144 3.17 4.33 -6.20
C TRP A 144 3.41 3.44 -4.98
N LEU A 145 2.35 3.16 -4.23
CA LEU A 145 2.36 2.28 -3.05
C LEU A 145 1.10 1.40 -3.10
N GLY A 146 1.25 0.11 -2.84
CA GLY A 146 0.15 -0.82 -2.95
C GLY A 146 0.46 -2.20 -2.39
N PHE A 147 -0.37 -3.14 -2.78
CA PHE A 147 -0.14 -4.56 -2.57
C PHE A 147 -0.16 -5.28 -3.92
N SER A 148 0.55 -6.39 -4.03
CA SER A 148 0.36 -7.31 -5.13
C SER A 148 -0.99 -8.03 -5.01
N GLU A 149 -1.46 -8.64 -6.10
CA GLU A 149 -2.68 -9.46 -6.10
C GLU A 149 -2.62 -10.61 -5.08
N GLU A 150 -1.43 -11.11 -4.75
CA GLU A 150 -1.21 -12.13 -3.73
C GLU A 150 -1.14 -11.56 -2.31
N GLY A 151 -1.08 -10.24 -2.15
CA GLY A 151 -1.04 -9.55 -0.85
C GLY A 151 0.36 -9.16 -0.37
N LEU A 152 1.39 -9.16 -1.23
CA LEU A 152 2.71 -8.65 -0.84
C LEU A 152 2.73 -7.12 -0.87
N PRO A 153 3.29 -6.43 0.14
CA PRO A 153 3.54 -4.99 0.06
C PRO A 153 4.41 -4.63 -1.15
N ALA A 154 4.01 -3.59 -1.87
CA ALA A 154 4.62 -3.19 -3.13
C ALA A 154 4.83 -1.67 -3.20
N ALA A 155 5.92 -1.23 -3.81
CA ALA A 155 6.22 0.19 -4.00
C ALA A 155 6.95 0.43 -5.33
N ALA A 156 6.65 1.56 -5.98
CA ALA A 156 7.37 2.04 -7.15
C ALA A 156 7.91 3.45 -6.92
N ASP A 157 9.11 3.72 -7.41
CA ASP A 157 9.73 5.04 -7.34
C ASP A 157 9.67 5.78 -8.69
N GLY A 158 9.99 7.07 -8.66
CA GLY A 158 10.03 7.93 -9.85
C GLY A 158 11.14 7.58 -10.85
N ALA A 159 12.08 6.69 -10.52
CA ALA A 159 13.06 6.16 -11.47
C ALA A 159 12.50 4.96 -12.25
N GLY A 160 11.29 4.49 -11.92
CA GLY A 160 10.62 3.38 -12.59
C GLY A 160 11.04 2.00 -12.06
N VAL A 161 11.57 1.93 -10.85
CA VAL A 161 11.86 0.65 -10.18
C VAL A 161 10.68 0.24 -9.31
N VAL A 162 10.14 -0.96 -9.53
CA VAL A 162 9.09 -1.56 -8.68
C VAL A 162 9.70 -2.62 -7.78
N ARG A 163 9.32 -2.61 -6.50
CA ARG A 163 9.82 -3.52 -5.46
C ARG A 163 8.66 -4.23 -4.77
N LEU A 164 8.87 -5.49 -4.43
CA LEU A 164 8.00 -6.29 -3.57
C LEU A 164 8.72 -6.61 -2.26
N ARG A 165 8.00 -6.54 -1.13
CA ARG A 165 8.55 -6.90 0.18
C ARG A 165 8.42 -8.40 0.41
N THR A 166 9.52 -9.08 0.71
CA THR A 166 9.53 -10.47 1.16
C THR A 166 9.49 -10.57 2.68
N ALA A 167 8.99 -11.67 3.24
CA ALA A 167 9.13 -12.00 4.66
C ALA A 167 10.55 -12.49 5.02
N GLU A 168 11.32 -12.92 4.02
CA GLU A 168 12.70 -13.37 4.20
C GLU A 168 13.65 -12.20 4.47
N TRP A 169 14.86 -12.52 4.92
CA TRP A 169 15.93 -11.53 5.16
C TRP A 169 15.50 -10.38 6.09
N GLY A 170 14.61 -10.66 7.03
CA GLY A 170 14.09 -9.67 7.98
C GLY A 170 13.10 -8.68 7.38
N GLY A 171 12.48 -8.97 6.23
CA GLY A 171 11.51 -8.07 5.62
C GLY A 171 12.07 -7.23 4.47
N ALA A 172 13.00 -7.77 3.69
CA ALA A 172 13.69 -7.04 2.64
C ALA A 172 12.77 -6.66 1.47
N TRP A 173 13.18 -5.66 0.69
CA TRP A 173 12.50 -5.24 -0.53
C TRP A 173 13.29 -5.70 -1.76
N VAL A 174 12.67 -6.53 -2.58
CA VAL A 174 13.25 -7.12 -3.79
C VAL A 174 12.82 -6.30 -5.00
N PRO A 175 13.73 -5.73 -5.80
CA PRO A 175 13.38 -5.12 -7.08
C PRO A 175 12.93 -6.21 -8.05
N VAL A 176 11.74 -6.03 -8.63
CA VAL A 176 11.12 -7.00 -9.54
C VAL A 176 10.78 -6.40 -10.90
N PHE A 177 11.02 -5.11 -11.08
CA PHE A 177 10.89 -4.43 -12.36
C PHE A 177 11.79 -3.20 -12.39
N ASP A 178 12.47 -2.99 -13.51
CA ASP A 178 13.25 -1.78 -13.78
C ASP A 178 12.85 -1.25 -15.16
N ALA A 179 12.26 -0.05 -15.18
CA ALA A 179 11.85 0.61 -16.42
C ALA A 179 12.97 0.70 -17.46
N ARG A 180 14.25 0.81 -17.05
CA ARG A 180 15.38 0.90 -17.97
C ARG A 180 15.58 -0.38 -18.77
N LEU A 181 15.34 -1.53 -18.14
CA LEU A 181 15.46 -2.85 -18.78
C LEU A 181 14.22 -3.17 -19.63
N ALA A 182 13.06 -2.62 -19.26
CA ALA A 182 11.80 -2.87 -19.96
C ALA A 182 11.54 -1.97 -21.19
N ARG A 183 12.35 -0.91 -21.37
CA ARG A 183 12.23 0.01 -22.51
C ARG A 183 12.75 -0.63 -23.79
N SER A 184 12.16 -0.21 -24.91
CA SER A 184 12.77 -0.42 -26.22
C SER A 184 14.10 0.34 -26.33
N GLU A 185 15.01 -0.06 -27.23
CA GLU A 185 16.27 0.65 -27.43
C GLU A 185 16.01 2.13 -27.80
N GLY A 186 16.61 3.05 -27.04
CA GLY A 186 16.38 4.50 -27.19
C GLY A 186 15.02 4.99 -26.68
N GLY A 187 14.23 4.11 -26.07
CA GLY A 187 12.93 4.39 -25.50
C GLY A 187 12.97 5.33 -24.30
N SER A 188 11.95 6.19 -24.18
CA SER A 188 11.74 7.10 -23.05
C SER A 188 10.42 6.83 -22.32
N GLU A 189 9.92 5.59 -22.46
CA GLU A 189 8.67 5.16 -21.85
C GLU A 189 8.69 5.34 -20.33
N VAL A 190 7.60 5.87 -19.80
CA VAL A 190 7.30 5.90 -18.38
C VAL A 190 6.18 4.88 -18.14
N PHE A 191 6.37 3.99 -17.16
CA PHE A 191 5.39 2.97 -16.83
C PHE A 191 4.61 3.42 -15.59
N TRP A 192 3.38 3.89 -15.77
CA TRP A 192 2.52 4.34 -14.67
C TRP A 192 1.81 3.14 -14.04
N PRO A 193 2.18 2.68 -12.83
CA PRO A 193 1.67 1.44 -12.25
C PRO A 193 0.18 1.51 -11.92
N VAL A 194 -0.56 0.42 -12.22
CA VAL A 194 -1.98 0.26 -11.88
C VAL A 194 -2.17 -0.90 -10.91
N SER A 195 -1.60 -2.07 -11.23
CA SER A 195 -1.58 -3.25 -10.36
C SER A 195 -0.31 -4.07 -10.60
N ILE A 196 0.01 -4.95 -9.67
CA ILE A 196 1.14 -5.88 -9.77
C ILE A 196 0.71 -7.24 -9.24
N SER A 197 1.13 -8.31 -9.89
CA SER A 197 1.09 -9.68 -9.35
C SER A 197 2.52 -10.15 -9.09
N CYS A 198 2.70 -11.40 -8.65
CA CYS A 198 4.05 -11.98 -8.57
C CYS A 198 4.68 -12.28 -9.94
N ARG A 199 3.97 -12.04 -11.05
CA ARG A 199 4.41 -12.35 -12.41
C ARG A 199 4.53 -11.13 -13.30
N GLU A 200 3.60 -10.19 -13.17
CA GLU A 200 3.42 -9.13 -14.15
C GLU A 200 3.07 -7.79 -13.48
N LEU A 201 3.57 -6.72 -14.08
CA LEU A 201 3.16 -5.35 -13.81
C LEU A 201 2.10 -4.94 -14.84
N THR A 202 0.93 -4.52 -14.37
CA THR A 202 -0.07 -3.84 -15.21
C THR A 202 0.10 -2.35 -15.05
N CYS A 203 0.33 -1.64 -16.16
CA CYS A 203 0.63 -0.22 -16.16
C CYS A 203 0.02 0.50 -17.37
N VAL A 204 -0.03 1.83 -17.32
CA VAL A 204 -0.21 2.65 -18.52
C VAL A 204 1.15 3.14 -18.99
N VAL A 205 1.47 2.93 -20.26
CA VAL A 205 2.71 3.43 -20.86
C VAL A 205 2.51 4.89 -21.27
N THR A 206 3.32 5.77 -20.71
CA THR A 206 3.31 7.22 -20.94
C THR A 206 4.71 7.70 -21.36
N SER A 207 4.91 9.01 -21.45
CA SER A 207 6.19 9.63 -21.81
C SER A 207 6.70 10.55 -20.71
N GLN A 208 8.00 10.89 -20.74
CA GLN A 208 8.56 11.82 -19.75
C GLN A 208 7.93 13.22 -19.79
N ALA A 209 7.46 13.67 -20.96
CA ALA A 209 6.78 14.95 -21.10
C ALA A 209 5.36 14.95 -20.49
N ALA A 210 4.73 13.78 -20.38
CA ALA A 210 3.41 13.59 -19.80
C ALA A 210 3.42 12.31 -18.94
N PRO A 211 4.02 12.35 -17.74
CA PRO A 211 4.29 11.15 -16.95
C PRO A 211 3.03 10.50 -16.37
N HIS A 212 1.91 11.23 -16.32
CA HIS A 212 0.61 10.74 -15.89
C HIS A 212 -0.33 10.51 -17.09
N PRO A 213 -1.17 9.46 -17.07
CA PRO A 213 -2.08 9.19 -18.18
C PRO A 213 -3.23 10.21 -18.24
N PRO A 214 -3.71 10.60 -19.43
CA PRO A 214 -4.91 11.42 -19.55
C PRO A 214 -6.14 10.62 -19.12
N VAL A 215 -7.17 11.29 -18.60
CA VAL A 215 -8.43 10.62 -18.20
C VAL A 215 -9.28 10.23 -19.41
N GLN A 216 -9.21 11.02 -20.48
CA GLN A 216 -9.95 10.79 -21.72
C GLN A 216 -9.04 10.93 -22.94
N PRO A 217 -9.09 9.99 -23.91
CA PRO A 217 -9.86 8.73 -23.87
C PRO A 217 -9.34 7.78 -22.78
N ARG A 218 -10.12 6.73 -22.45
CA ARG A 218 -9.71 5.72 -21.46
C ARG A 218 -8.32 5.17 -21.83
N PRO A 219 -7.31 5.27 -20.95
CA PRO A 219 -5.98 4.77 -21.24
C PRO A 219 -5.95 3.25 -21.46
N VAL A 220 -5.03 2.81 -22.33
CA VAL A 220 -4.78 1.39 -22.58
C VAL A 220 -3.86 0.84 -21.50
N LEU A 221 -4.29 -0.27 -20.87
CA LEU A 221 -3.46 -1.00 -19.94
C LEU A 221 -2.50 -1.91 -20.71
N SER A 222 -1.23 -1.86 -20.33
CA SER A 222 -0.16 -2.70 -20.85
C SER A 222 0.35 -3.61 -19.74
N VAL A 223 0.60 -4.87 -20.09
CA VAL A 223 1.15 -5.87 -19.18
C VAL A 223 2.63 -6.02 -19.48
N ARG A 224 3.46 -5.95 -18.44
CA ARG A 224 4.92 -6.14 -18.53
C ARG A 224 5.35 -7.27 -17.61
N PRO A 225 6.12 -8.26 -18.09
CA PRO A 225 6.63 -9.31 -17.22
C PRO A 225 7.57 -8.68 -16.18
N LEU A 226 7.53 -9.23 -14.97
CA LEU A 226 8.50 -8.89 -13.94
C LEU A 226 9.84 -9.53 -14.27
N GLN A 227 10.91 -8.81 -13.94
CA GLN A 227 12.28 -9.23 -14.10
C GLN A 227 13.12 -8.64 -12.95
N VAL A 228 13.83 -9.52 -12.26
CA VAL A 228 14.83 -9.14 -11.25
C VAL A 228 16.07 -8.62 -11.98
N PRO A 229 16.61 -7.44 -11.59
CA PRO A 229 17.83 -6.90 -12.20
C PRO A 229 19.05 -7.71 -11.77
N LEU A 230 19.36 -8.76 -12.53
CA LEU A 230 20.48 -9.67 -12.29
C LEU A 230 21.82 -9.10 -12.77
N ALA A 231 22.88 -9.48 -12.07
CA ALA A 231 24.26 -9.33 -12.54
C ALA A 231 24.73 -10.67 -13.12
N ALA A 232 24.32 -10.97 -14.36
CA ALA A 232 24.69 -12.22 -15.03
C ALA A 232 26.04 -12.08 -15.74
N ALA A 233 26.88 -13.11 -15.62
CA ALA A 233 28.06 -13.25 -16.47
C ALA A 233 27.64 -13.60 -17.91
N GLU A 234 28.47 -13.25 -18.90
CA GLU A 234 28.22 -13.65 -20.29
C GLU A 234 28.08 -15.18 -20.40
N GLY A 235 26.96 -15.64 -20.99
CA GLY A 235 26.65 -17.06 -21.15
C GLY A 235 26.01 -17.75 -19.94
N ALA A 236 25.82 -17.06 -18.81
CA ALA A 236 25.05 -17.58 -17.69
C ALA A 236 23.55 -17.66 -18.05
N PRO A 237 22.80 -18.64 -17.52
CA PRO A 237 21.37 -18.78 -17.78
C PRO A 237 20.55 -17.77 -16.95
N SER A 238 20.71 -16.48 -17.24
CA SER A 238 20.07 -15.38 -16.52
C SER A 238 18.55 -15.53 -16.39
N ASP A 239 17.91 -16.07 -17.41
CA ASP A 239 16.46 -16.25 -17.43
C ASP A 239 16.00 -17.28 -16.39
N LEU A 240 16.78 -18.35 -16.19
CA LEU A 240 16.50 -19.37 -15.17
C LEU A 240 16.79 -18.86 -13.77
N GLU A 241 17.84 -18.05 -13.60
CA GLU A 241 18.15 -17.41 -12.32
C GLU A 241 17.06 -16.41 -11.92
N ASP A 242 16.57 -15.61 -12.87
CA ASP A 242 15.49 -14.66 -12.67
C ASP A 242 14.19 -15.38 -12.29
N GLU A 243 13.85 -16.44 -13.04
CA GLU A 243 12.69 -17.26 -12.74
C GLU A 243 12.80 -17.91 -11.35
N ALA A 244 13.96 -18.46 -10.99
CA ALA A 244 14.18 -19.05 -9.68
C ALA A 244 14.01 -18.02 -8.54
N LEU A 245 14.50 -16.80 -8.70
CA LEU A 245 14.32 -15.73 -7.71
C LEU A 245 12.85 -15.29 -7.59
N ARG A 246 12.14 -15.13 -8.71
CA ARG A 246 10.70 -14.78 -8.70
C ARG A 246 9.85 -15.88 -8.08
N LEU A 247 10.13 -17.15 -8.39
CA LEU A 247 9.48 -18.30 -7.76
C LEU A 247 9.82 -18.40 -6.27
N GLY A 248 11.06 -18.11 -5.89
CA GLY A 248 11.51 -18.04 -4.50
C GLY A 248 10.73 -17.00 -3.70
N LEU A 249 10.59 -15.78 -4.22
CA LEU A 249 9.79 -14.71 -3.63
C LEU A 249 8.33 -15.13 -3.40
N ARG A 250 7.71 -15.76 -4.41
CA ARG A 250 6.33 -16.26 -4.30
C ARG A 250 6.21 -17.37 -3.26
N ALA A 251 7.15 -18.31 -3.25
CA ALA A 251 7.16 -19.41 -2.29
C ALA A 251 7.35 -18.91 -0.86
N ALA A 252 8.21 -17.90 -0.66
CA ALA A 252 8.40 -17.24 0.63
C ALA A 252 7.10 -16.63 1.16
N HIS A 253 6.35 -15.94 0.30
CA HIS A 253 5.04 -15.40 0.65
C HIS A 253 4.05 -16.48 1.06
N ILE A 254 3.94 -17.56 0.27
CA ILE A 254 3.03 -18.67 0.58
C ILE A 254 3.39 -19.32 1.92
N ARG A 255 4.68 -19.53 2.20
CA ARG A 255 5.14 -20.07 3.50
C ARG A 255 4.77 -19.15 4.66
N ALA A 256 4.97 -17.84 4.50
CA ALA A 256 4.61 -16.87 5.53
C ALA A 256 3.10 -16.85 5.78
N ALA A 257 2.29 -16.82 4.72
CA ALA A 257 0.83 -16.87 4.82
C ALA A 257 0.33 -18.17 5.48
N ALA A 258 0.94 -19.32 5.17
CA ALA A 258 0.60 -20.59 5.82
C ALA A 258 0.92 -20.59 7.32
N ALA A 259 2.11 -20.08 7.70
CA ALA A 259 2.48 -19.96 9.12
C ALA A 259 1.53 -19.04 9.89
N GLU A 260 1.05 -17.97 9.27
CA GLU A 260 0.04 -17.09 9.87
C GLU A 260 -1.34 -17.76 10.01
N ALA A 261 -1.75 -18.60 9.05
CA ALA A 261 -3.01 -19.33 9.12
C ALA A 261 -3.01 -20.36 10.25
N ASP A 262 -1.89 -21.02 10.51
CA ASP A 262 -1.75 -21.96 11.64
C ASP A 262 -1.94 -21.25 13.00
N VAL A 263 -1.44 -20.02 13.13
CA VAL A 263 -1.69 -19.19 14.33
C VAL A 263 -3.17 -18.85 14.48
N TYR A 264 -3.89 -18.61 13.37
CA TYR A 264 -5.33 -18.34 13.39
C TYR A 264 -6.14 -19.55 13.88
N GLN A 265 -5.72 -20.77 13.54
CA GLN A 265 -6.39 -22.00 13.99
C GLN A 265 -6.13 -22.30 15.48
N LEU A 266 -5.03 -21.81 16.03
CA LEU A 266 -4.65 -22.01 17.44
C LEU A 266 -5.24 -20.97 18.41
N GLN A 267 -5.99 -19.98 17.94
CA GLN A 267 -6.79 -19.08 18.78
C GLN A 267 -8.26 -19.50 18.80
N PRO A 268 -8.70 -20.42 19.69
CA PRO A 268 -10.10 -20.78 19.80
C PRO A 268 -10.92 -19.62 20.40
N GLY A 269 -11.77 -19.02 19.56
CA GLY A 269 -13.06 -18.45 19.93
C GLY A 269 -13.09 -17.34 20.99
N ILE A 270 -13.15 -16.08 20.55
CA ILE A 270 -14.06 -15.13 21.22
C ILE A 270 -15.47 -15.57 20.81
N SER A 271 -16.05 -16.52 21.56
CA SER A 271 -17.41 -16.97 21.33
C SER A 271 -18.37 -15.79 21.41
N ALA A 272 -19.18 -15.62 20.38
CA ALA A 272 -20.40 -14.81 20.45
C ALA A 272 -21.18 -15.23 21.71
N GLY A 273 -21.35 -14.28 22.63
CA GLY A 273 -22.16 -14.48 23.82
C GLY A 273 -23.57 -14.86 23.39
N ALA A 274 -23.94 -16.11 23.64
CA ALA A 274 -25.31 -16.58 23.49
C ALA A 274 -26.21 -15.73 24.41
N ALA A 275 -27.24 -15.13 23.82
CA ALA A 275 -28.29 -14.44 24.54
C ALA A 275 -28.93 -15.39 25.55
N ALA A 276 -28.75 -15.12 26.84
CA ALA A 276 -29.58 -15.70 27.88
C ALA A 276 -30.92 -14.95 27.86
N ALA A 277 -31.98 -15.64 27.47
CA ALA A 277 -33.35 -15.19 27.69
C ALA A 277 -33.66 -15.22 29.20
N PRO A 278 -34.32 -14.20 29.78
CA PRO A 278 -34.79 -14.31 31.15
C PRO A 278 -36.10 -15.10 31.18
N GLY A 279 -36.09 -16.23 31.89
CA GLY A 279 -37.29 -16.96 32.27
C GLY A 279 -37.53 -16.84 33.77
N LEU A 280 -38.61 -16.14 34.13
CA LEU A 280 -39.52 -16.21 35.30
C LEU A 280 -39.91 -14.81 35.77
#